data_AF-A0A1B6EWV3-F1
#
_entry.id   AF-A0A1B6EWV3-F1
#
_cell.length_a   1.000
_cell.length_b   1.000
_cell.length_c   1.000
_cell.angle_alpha   90.00
_cell.angle_beta   90.00
_cell.angle_gamma   90.00
#
_symmetry.space_group_name_H-M   'P 1'
#
loop_
_entity.id
_entity.type
_entity.pdbx_description
1 polymer ?
#
loop_
_entity_poly.entity_id
_entity_poly.type
_entity_poly.pdbx_seq_one_letter_code
_entity_poly.pdbx_strand_id
1 'polypeptide(L)'
;ISAIGITNQRETTVVWDKTTGLPFYNAIVWLDIRTTSILNQLLEKVHNKDKNYLKSVCGLPLSPYFSALKIRWLMDNVPEVRTAIKEDRCLFGTIDTWLIWNLTGGKDGGVHITDVTNASRTLLMNVNTAKWDPILCR
;
A
#
# COMPACT_ATOMS: atom_id res chain seq x y z
N ILE A 1 3.97 -29.48 12.81
CA ILE A 1 4.31 -28.31 11.96
C ILE A 1 5.22 -27.43 12.78
N SER A 2 6.43 -27.14 12.31
CA SER A 2 7.42 -26.37 13.09
C SER A 2 7.38 -24.86 12.80
N ALA A 3 6.97 -24.46 11.59
CA ALA A 3 6.84 -23.06 11.18
C ALA A 3 5.92 -22.93 9.96
N ILE A 4 5.50 -21.70 9.65
CA ILE A 4 4.75 -21.32 8.45
C ILE A 4 5.50 -20.18 7.76
N GLY A 5 5.80 -20.34 6.47
CA GLY A 5 6.37 -19.29 5.63
C GLY A 5 5.29 -18.65 4.77
N ILE A 6 5.33 -17.32 4.62
CA ILE A 6 4.39 -16.55 3.81
C ILE A 6 5.14 -15.91 2.65
N THR A 7 4.63 -16.13 1.44
CA THR A 7 5.02 -15.42 0.20
C THR A 7 3.77 -15.16 -0.61
N ASN A 8 3.78 -14.13 -1.45
CA ASN A 8 2.58 -13.59 -2.03
C ASN A 8 2.83 -12.87 -3.35
N GLN A 9 1.75 -12.65 -4.11
CA GLN A 9 1.76 -11.62 -5.15
C GLN A 9 2.03 -10.25 -4.50
N ARG A 10 3.00 -9.53 -5.04
CA ARG A 10 3.44 -8.22 -4.53
C ARG A 10 2.56 -7.11 -5.10
N GLU A 11 2.76 -5.89 -4.59
CA GLU A 11 2.07 -4.64 -4.94
C GLU A 11 0.55 -4.59 -4.73
N THR A 12 -0.17 -5.72 -4.81
CA THR A 12 -1.61 -5.81 -4.59
C THR A 12 -1.99 -5.19 -3.25
N THR A 13 -2.90 -4.22 -3.30
CA THR A 13 -3.27 -3.37 -2.15
C THR A 13 -4.57 -3.84 -1.52
N VAL A 14 -4.57 -4.03 -0.20
CA VAL A 14 -5.77 -4.27 0.61
C VAL A 14 -5.88 -3.17 1.68
N VAL A 15 -7.09 -2.65 1.87
CA VAL A 15 -7.43 -1.74 2.98
C VAL A 15 -8.63 -2.27 3.73
N TRP A 16 -8.57 -2.27 5.06
CA TRP A 16 -9.61 -2.85 5.92
C TRP A 16 -9.75 -2.07 7.22
N ASP A 17 -10.88 -2.29 7.89
CA ASP A 17 -11.14 -1.70 9.20
C ASP A 17 -10.47 -2.54 10.31
N LYS A 18 -9.63 -1.93 11.14
CA LYS A 18 -8.95 -2.60 12.26
C LYS A 18 -9.90 -3.11 13.34
N THR A 19 -11.08 -2.52 13.46
CA THR A 19 -12.08 -2.84 14.49
C THR A 19 -13.02 -3.96 14.07
N THR A 20 -13.44 -3.99 12.80
CA THR A 20 -14.37 -5.01 12.29
C THR A 20 -13.65 -6.15 11.57
N GLY A 21 -12.45 -5.91 11.05
CA GLY A 21 -11.71 -6.82 10.19
C GLY A 21 -12.24 -6.92 8.76
N LEU A 22 -13.25 -6.12 8.40
CA LEU A 22 -13.84 -6.15 7.07
C LEU A 22 -13.05 -5.28 6.09
N PRO A 23 -12.79 -5.76 4.86
CA PRO A 23 -12.18 -4.95 3.83
C PRO A 23 -13.16 -3.85 3.38
N PHE A 24 -12.65 -2.63 3.16
CA PHE A 24 -13.48 -1.53 2.64
C PHE A 24 -13.75 -1.66 1.14
N TYR A 25 -12.89 -2.38 0.43
CA TYR A 25 -12.96 -2.57 -1.01
C TYR A 25 -12.23 -3.85 -1.41
N ASN A 26 -12.49 -4.34 -2.62
CA ASN A 26 -11.73 -5.45 -3.19
C ASN A 26 -10.24 -5.13 -3.27
N ALA A 27 -9.40 -6.16 -3.15
CA ALA A 27 -7.97 -6.01 -3.37
C ALA A 27 -7.71 -5.45 -4.79
N ILE A 28 -6.94 -4.37 -4.89
CA ILE A 28 -6.54 -3.80 -6.19
C ILE A 28 -5.24 -4.47 -6.61
N VAL A 29 -5.33 -5.35 -7.60
CA VAL A 29 -4.23 -6.21 -8.06
C VAL A 29 -3.13 -5.40 -8.74
N TRP A 30 -1.88 -5.88 -8.69
CA TRP A 30 -0.71 -5.25 -9.32
C TRP A 30 -0.86 -4.97 -10.83
N LEU A 31 -1.64 -5.79 -11.56
CA LEU A 31 -1.97 -5.60 -12.98
C LEU A 31 -2.95 -4.46 -13.25
N ASP A 32 -3.59 -3.92 -12.21
CA ASP A 32 -4.62 -2.90 -12.36
C ASP A 32 -4.00 -1.55 -12.80
N ILE A 33 -4.54 -0.99 -13.88
CA ILE A 33 -4.09 0.27 -14.49
C ILE A 33 -5.03 1.45 -14.24
N ARG A 34 -6.05 1.32 -13.36
CA ARG A 34 -7.05 2.37 -13.07
C ARG A 34 -6.43 3.68 -12.58
N THR A 35 -5.23 3.59 -12.01
CA THR A 35 -4.49 4.72 -11.43
C THR A 35 -3.68 5.50 -12.45
N THR A 36 -3.78 5.19 -13.74
CA THR A 36 -3.07 5.89 -14.82
C THR A 36 -3.39 7.40 -14.85
N SER A 37 -4.64 7.78 -14.61
CA SER A 37 -5.03 9.21 -14.53
C SER A 37 -4.37 9.91 -13.33
N ILE A 38 -4.31 9.25 -12.18
CA ILE A 38 -3.64 9.75 -10.96
C ILE A 38 -2.13 9.89 -11.22
N LEU A 39 -1.51 8.92 -11.89
CA LEU A 39 -0.11 9.00 -12.30
C LEU A 39 0.14 10.23 -13.17
N ASN A 40 -0.70 10.46 -14.19
CA ASN A 40 -0.54 11.61 -15.07
C ASN A 40 -0.64 12.94 -14.30
N GLN A 41 -1.62 13.06 -13.38
CA GLN A 41 -1.75 14.23 -12.52
C GLN A 41 -0.54 14.44 -11.60
N LEU A 42 0.05 13.36 -11.10
CA LEU A 42 1.27 13.42 -10.30
C LEU A 42 2.46 13.89 -11.13
N LEU A 43 2.62 13.37 -12.35
CA LEU A 43 3.72 13.72 -13.24
C LEU A 43 3.69 15.19 -13.68
N GLU A 44 2.51 15.81 -13.82
CA GLU A 44 2.42 17.26 -14.07
C GLU A 44 3.02 18.11 -12.94
N LYS A 45 3.11 17.58 -11.72
CA LYS A 45 3.73 18.26 -10.57
C LYS A 45 5.22 17.96 -10.42
N VAL A 46 5.75 17.03 -11.21
CA VAL A 46 7.14 16.57 -11.17
C VAL A 46 7.95 17.29 -12.25
N HIS A 47 9.16 17.75 -11.89
CA HIS A 47 10.06 18.40 -12.84
C HIS A 47 10.32 17.50 -14.06
N ASN A 48 10.15 18.06 -15.27
CA ASN A 48 10.27 17.37 -16.55
C ASN A 48 9.39 16.12 -16.72
N LYS A 49 8.36 15.93 -15.89
CA LYS A 49 7.50 14.72 -15.88
C LYS A 49 8.33 13.43 -15.78
N ASP A 50 9.46 13.47 -15.09
CA ASP A 50 10.36 12.32 -14.98
C ASP A 50 9.75 11.22 -14.11
N LYS A 51 9.50 10.06 -14.71
CA LYS A 51 9.01 8.88 -13.98
C LYS A 51 10.03 8.36 -12.96
N ASN A 52 11.32 8.66 -13.11
CA ASN A 52 12.35 8.22 -12.17
C ASN A 52 12.58 9.20 -11.01
N TYR A 53 11.78 10.25 -10.88
CA TYR A 53 11.94 11.28 -9.85
C TYR A 53 12.10 10.73 -8.43
N LEU A 54 11.37 9.66 -8.09
CA LEU A 54 11.44 9.03 -6.76
C LEU A 54 12.41 7.86 -6.66
N LYS A 55 13.09 7.50 -7.76
CA LYS A 55 13.93 6.29 -7.83
C LYS A 55 15.11 6.34 -6.86
N SER A 56 15.64 7.52 -6.56
CA SER A 56 16.72 7.70 -5.57
C SER A 56 16.27 7.38 -4.13
N VAL A 57 14.98 7.52 -3.83
CA VAL A 57 14.40 7.32 -2.50
C VAL A 57 13.84 5.90 -2.36
N CYS A 58 12.97 5.49 -3.27
CA CYS A 58 12.24 4.22 -3.17
C CYS A 58 12.73 3.14 -4.15
N GLY A 59 13.72 3.43 -5.01
CA GLY A 59 14.25 2.47 -5.99
C GLY A 59 13.32 2.18 -7.17
N LEU A 60 12.16 2.83 -7.23
CA LEU A 60 11.09 2.54 -8.19
C LEU A 60 10.76 3.76 -9.07
N PRO A 61 10.39 3.53 -10.35
CA PRO A 61 9.76 4.57 -11.15
C PRO A 61 8.30 4.78 -10.74
N LEU A 62 7.75 5.96 -11.03
CA LEU A 62 6.32 6.23 -10.94
C LEU A 62 5.56 5.38 -11.98
N SER A 63 4.65 4.55 -11.50
CA SER A 63 3.89 3.59 -12.32
C SER A 63 2.59 3.17 -11.61
N PRO A 64 1.48 2.91 -12.34
CA PRO A 64 0.24 2.37 -11.76
C PRO A 64 0.44 1.00 -11.09
N TYR A 65 1.55 0.31 -11.41
CA TYR A 65 1.91 -0.99 -10.89
C TYR A 65 2.06 -1.02 -9.35
N PHE A 66 2.54 0.07 -8.73
CA PHE A 66 2.85 0.10 -7.29
C PHE A 66 1.67 0.50 -6.39
N SER A 67 1.76 0.16 -5.09
CA SER A 67 0.66 0.27 -4.13
C SER A 67 0.23 1.70 -3.81
N ALA A 68 1.16 2.67 -3.75
CA ALA A 68 0.87 4.05 -3.36
C ALA A 68 -0.27 4.68 -4.17
N LEU A 69 -0.26 4.50 -5.50
CA LEU A 69 -1.30 5.06 -6.36
C LEU A 69 -2.65 4.37 -6.18
N LYS A 70 -2.65 3.07 -5.82
CA LYS A 70 -3.86 2.31 -5.51
C LYS A 70 -4.48 2.77 -4.19
N ILE A 71 -3.64 3.02 -3.18
CA ILE A 71 -4.06 3.63 -1.91
C ILE A 71 -4.67 5.01 -2.17
N ARG A 72 -4.01 5.84 -2.97
CA ARG A 72 -4.54 7.16 -3.34
C ARG A 72 -5.91 7.06 -4.01
N TRP A 73 -6.07 6.13 -4.96
CA TRP A 73 -7.36 5.88 -5.61
C TRP A 73 -8.45 5.46 -4.60
N LEU A 74 -8.14 4.58 -3.65
CA LEU A 74 -9.07 4.18 -2.59
C LEU A 74 -9.49 5.37 -1.72
N MET A 75 -8.55 6.22 -1.32
CA MET A 75 -8.83 7.44 -0.56
C MET A 75 -9.75 8.40 -1.32
N ASP A 76 -9.58 8.50 -2.64
CA ASP A 76 -10.33 9.43 -3.48
C ASP A 76 -11.72 8.90 -3.86
N ASN A 77 -11.88 7.58 -4.03
CA ASN A 77 -13.09 6.97 -4.62
C ASN A 77 -13.94 6.16 -3.65
N VAL A 78 -13.43 5.76 -2.47
CA VAL A 78 -14.17 4.98 -1.47
C VAL A 78 -14.40 5.85 -0.22
N PRO A 79 -15.59 6.45 -0.06
CA PRO A 79 -15.88 7.36 1.05
C PRO A 79 -15.61 6.77 2.43
N GLU A 80 -15.89 5.48 2.61
CA GLU A 80 -15.69 4.73 3.85
C GLU A 80 -14.21 4.68 4.25
N VAL A 81 -13.29 4.55 3.28
CA VAL A 81 -11.85 4.60 3.51
C VAL A 81 -11.46 5.97 4.05
N ARG A 82 -11.97 7.06 3.45
CA ARG A 82 -11.68 8.43 3.89
C ARG A 82 -12.15 8.67 5.32
N THR A 83 -13.34 8.19 5.67
CA THR A 83 -13.88 8.29 7.04
C THR A 83 -13.06 7.45 8.01
N ALA A 84 -12.73 6.22 7.65
CA ALA A 84 -11.92 5.33 8.50
C ALA A 84 -10.50 5.86 8.75
N ILE A 85 -9.87 6.54 7.78
CA ILE A 85 -8.57 7.19 7.99
C ILE A 85 -8.68 8.32 9.02
N LYS A 86 -9.72 9.15 8.96
CA LYS A 86 -9.93 10.24 9.93
C LYS A 86 -10.17 9.73 11.35
N GLU A 87 -10.77 8.55 11.48
CA GLU A 87 -11.04 7.91 12.76
C GLU A 87 -9.92 6.95 13.20
N ASP A 88 -8.78 6.94 12.50
CA ASP A 88 -7.64 6.04 12.76
C ASP A 88 -8.01 4.54 12.71
N ARG A 89 -9.09 4.16 12.03
CA ARG A 89 -9.57 2.77 11.93
C ARG A 89 -9.03 2.03 10.71
N CYS A 90 -8.49 2.73 9.72
CA CYS A 90 -8.07 2.13 8.46
C CYS A 90 -6.66 1.53 8.55
N LEU A 91 -6.52 0.25 8.21
CA LEU A 91 -5.23 -0.39 7.96
C LEU A 91 -5.01 -0.59 6.47
N PHE A 92 -3.74 -0.58 6.09
CA PHE A 92 -3.25 -0.91 4.75
C PHE A 92 -2.26 -2.06 4.84
N GLY A 93 -2.24 -2.91 3.83
CA GLY A 93 -1.23 -3.94 3.68
C GLY A 93 -1.17 -4.47 2.24
N THR A 94 0.00 -4.99 1.89
CA THR A 94 0.12 -5.98 0.82
C THR A 94 -0.40 -7.33 1.29
N ILE A 95 -0.43 -8.33 0.40
CA ILE A 95 -1.09 -9.62 0.70
C ILE A 95 -0.43 -10.36 1.88
N ASP A 96 0.89 -10.28 2.06
CA ASP A 96 1.57 -10.79 3.26
C ASP A 96 0.98 -10.23 4.54
N THR A 97 0.86 -8.91 4.64
CA THR A 97 0.31 -8.24 5.81
C THR A 97 -1.14 -8.65 6.07
N TRP A 98 -1.96 -8.73 5.03
CA TRP A 98 -3.35 -9.16 5.16
C TRP A 98 -3.45 -10.60 5.68
N LEU A 99 -2.64 -11.52 5.14
CA LEU A 99 -2.61 -12.91 5.59
C LEU A 99 -2.12 -13.03 7.04
N ILE A 100 -1.01 -12.38 7.38
CA ILE A 100 -0.46 -12.40 8.74
C ILE A 100 -1.49 -11.86 9.73
N TRP A 101 -2.12 -10.72 9.42
CA TRP A 101 -3.11 -10.09 10.29
C TRP A 101 -4.28 -11.04 10.58
N ASN A 102 -4.85 -11.70 9.55
CA ASN A 102 -5.95 -12.64 9.74
C ASN A 102 -5.52 -13.92 10.48
N LEU A 103 -4.35 -14.49 10.14
CA LEU A 103 -3.85 -15.72 10.75
C LEU A 103 -3.47 -15.57 12.23
N THR A 104 -3.21 -14.34 12.68
CA THR A 104 -2.76 -14.05 14.05
C THR A 104 -3.86 -13.52 14.97
N GLY A 105 -5.13 -13.49 14.52
CA GLY A 105 -6.28 -13.11 15.33
C GLY A 105 -7.10 -11.94 14.79
N GLY A 106 -6.68 -11.31 13.70
CA GLY A 106 -7.43 -10.27 13.01
C GLY A 106 -7.85 -9.13 13.94
N LYS A 107 -9.16 -8.86 14.02
CA LYS A 107 -9.70 -7.78 14.87
C LYS A 107 -9.47 -8.03 16.37
N ASP A 108 -9.18 -9.28 16.75
CA ASP A 108 -9.02 -9.72 18.13
C ASP A 108 -7.53 -9.81 18.56
N GLY A 109 -6.64 -9.06 17.89
CA GLY A 109 -5.21 -8.99 18.23
C GLY A 109 -4.25 -9.33 17.09
N GLY A 110 -4.70 -9.25 15.84
CA GLY A 110 -3.92 -9.54 14.65
C GLY A 110 -2.67 -8.66 14.53
N VAL A 111 -1.55 -9.32 14.22
CA VAL A 111 -0.24 -8.69 14.04
C VAL A 111 -0.19 -8.00 12.67
N HIS A 112 -0.01 -6.68 12.68
CA HIS A 112 0.09 -5.87 11.47
C HIS A 112 1.56 -5.62 11.11
N ILE A 113 2.12 -6.49 10.26
CA ILE A 113 3.53 -6.43 9.83
C ILE A 113 3.70 -6.75 8.35
N THR A 114 4.83 -6.31 7.79
CA THR A 114 5.30 -6.66 6.44
C THR A 114 6.81 -6.85 6.50
N ASP A 115 7.38 -7.55 5.53
CA ASP A 115 8.83 -7.65 5.37
C ASP A 115 9.37 -6.52 4.46
N VAL A 116 10.68 -6.30 4.50
CA VAL A 116 11.34 -5.24 3.71
C VAL A 116 11.19 -5.45 2.20
N THR A 117 11.06 -6.70 1.73
CA THR A 117 10.91 -6.98 0.31
C THR A 117 9.52 -6.59 -0.18
N ASN A 118 8.44 -6.89 0.55
CA ASN A 118 7.10 -6.40 0.22
C ASN A 118 6.98 -4.88 0.40
N ALA A 119 7.50 -4.33 1.51
CA ALA A 119 7.46 -2.88 1.77
C ALA A 119 8.15 -2.06 0.66
N SER A 120 9.25 -2.55 0.09
CA SER A 120 9.96 -1.91 -1.03
C SER A 120 9.10 -1.73 -2.29
N ARG A 121 8.00 -2.47 -2.42
CA ARG A 121 7.12 -2.47 -3.61
C ARG A 121 5.94 -1.51 -3.50
N THR A 122 5.83 -0.83 -2.36
CA THR A 122 4.70 0.07 -2.09
C THR A 122 4.85 1.44 -2.71
N LEU A 123 6.07 1.85 -3.07
CA LEU A 123 6.46 3.24 -3.39
C LEU A 123 6.38 4.19 -2.18
N LEU A 124 6.26 3.66 -0.96
CA LEU A 124 6.18 4.43 0.30
C LEU A 124 7.39 4.20 1.23
N MET A 125 8.22 3.19 0.95
CA MET A 125 9.42 2.89 1.73
C MET A 125 10.65 3.55 1.11
N ASN A 126 11.50 4.14 1.93
CA ASN A 126 12.83 4.56 1.55
C ASN A 126 13.78 3.35 1.60
N VAL A 127 14.32 2.95 0.45
CA VAL A 127 15.11 1.71 0.34
C VAL A 127 16.49 1.80 0.99
N ASN A 128 17.01 3.01 1.20
CA ASN A 128 18.29 3.21 1.87
C ASN A 128 18.17 3.06 3.40
N THR A 129 17.02 3.40 3.96
CA THR A 129 16.78 3.37 5.42
C THR A 129 15.90 2.20 5.87
N ALA A 130 15.26 1.50 4.92
CA ALA A 130 14.27 0.45 5.17
C ALA A 130 13.12 0.90 6.09
N LYS A 131 12.71 2.17 5.98
CA LYS A 131 11.62 2.78 6.75
C LYS A 131 10.60 3.43 5.83
N TRP A 132 9.37 3.56 6.32
CA TRP A 132 8.36 4.40 5.68
C TRP A 132 8.87 5.83 5.57
N ASP A 133 8.79 6.40 4.37
CA ASP A 133 9.29 7.74 4.09
C ASP A 133 8.17 8.78 4.33
N PRO A 134 8.34 9.72 5.27
CA PRO A 134 7.29 10.70 5.57
C PRO A 134 6.92 11.60 4.39
N ILE A 135 7.84 11.83 3.44
CA ILE A 135 7.58 12.65 2.26
C ILE A 135 6.75 11.85 1.25
N LEU A 136 7.04 10.57 1.08
CA LEU A 136 6.27 9.69 0.18
C LEU A 136 4.84 9.42 0.69
N CYS A 137 4.64 9.42 2.00
CA CYS A 137 3.33 9.19 2.64
C CYS A 137 2.43 10.44 2.74
N ARG A 138 2.92 11.62 2.33
CA ARG A 138 2.20 12.90 2.44
C ARG A 138 1.29 13.17 1.24
#